data_AF-A0A0L7KXN5-F1
#
_entry.id   AF-A0A0L7KXN5-F1
#
_cell.length_a   1.000
_cell.length_b   1.000
_cell.length_c   1.000
_cell.angle_alpha   90.00
_cell.angle_beta   90.00
_cell.angle_gamma   90.00
#
_symmetry.space_group_name_H-M   'P 1'
#
loop_
_entity.id
_entity.type
_entity.pdbx_description
1 polymer ?
#
loop_
_entity_poly.entity_id
_entity_poly.type
_entity_poly.pdbx_seq_one_letter_code
_entity_poly.pdbx_strand_id
1 'polypeptide(L)'
;MCFIVPRFTDTDSVVHDPTFGLLCQNFKKYARELDVNETIEATKVLSFLRVPADTVIVQTLLQMLRCNINLLNLRHIMFLDYILGKYETNNHLVDALKLALPLAFQIHLPLELDNQDLPLLKDMLAYSCTRNLPDRCINNVVTGLLLHDQTINAQTAKSIIWSLCHVNCTEEKYPTRVQLLHICYDILAMKLDQLSYDDVLRTTAKIKGRIMEKHPEYYHEQLMDGVAEYVIKTYPAMLANARTNILFGFINCLANNNYTPDPDQWNEIQRQISLNPILHGKNFALPWAKLCLEMASLGLYEDKLLARVFSEEFLNDYLGRNNNVLDYLQLLTLHEAVKSFHSKEYTLPPEILAKAKSVYPMNSLNERLEECVARGLGDVLTCVKGGHPVQLNQNDTALKIPIAQLDLPPDAIV
;
A
#
# COMPACT_ATOMS: atom_id res chain seq x y z
N MET A 1 12.75 9.42 42.87
CA MET A 1 13.96 9.95 42.21
C MET A 1 13.73 9.88 40.71
N CYS A 2 13.74 11.03 40.02
CA CYS A 2 13.68 11.09 38.56
C CYS A 2 14.98 10.51 37.99
N PHE A 3 14.91 9.34 37.33
CA PHE A 3 16.01 8.90 36.49
C PHE A 3 15.89 9.62 35.14
N ILE A 4 16.70 10.67 34.99
CA ILE A 4 17.09 11.17 33.69
C ILE A 4 17.84 10.01 33.02
N VAL A 5 17.20 9.34 32.06
CA VAL A 5 17.86 8.34 31.22
C VAL A 5 18.80 9.10 30.28
N PRO A 6 20.14 8.95 30.39
CA PRO A 6 21.02 9.52 29.39
C PRO A 6 20.71 8.81 28.06
N ARG A 7 20.54 9.58 26.98
CA ARG A 7 20.58 9.02 25.63
C ARG A 7 22.00 8.49 25.41
N PHE A 8 22.24 7.22 25.72
CA PHE A 8 23.44 6.53 25.25
C PHE A 8 23.32 6.47 23.73
N THR A 9 24.09 7.31 23.03
CA THR A 9 24.13 7.40 21.56
C THR A 9 24.95 6.27 20.93
N ASP A 10 25.61 5.43 21.73
CA ASP A 10 26.43 4.31 21.27
C ASP A 10 26.14 3.06 22.14
N THR A 11 25.10 2.31 21.79
CA THR A 11 24.76 1.04 22.45
C THR A 11 25.86 0.00 22.29
N ASP A 12 26.64 0.09 21.21
CA ASP A 12 27.69 -0.87 20.89
C ASP A 12 28.85 -0.73 21.89
N SER A 13 29.19 0.50 22.29
CA SER A 13 30.19 0.74 23.34
C SER A 13 29.86 0.05 24.66
N VAL A 14 28.57 -0.01 25.04
CA VAL A 14 28.11 -0.65 26.28
C VAL A 14 28.23 -2.17 26.21
N VAL A 15 27.84 -2.77 25.08
CA VAL A 15 27.86 -4.24 24.92
C VAL A 15 29.29 -4.78 24.85
N HIS A 16 30.24 -4.00 24.32
CA HIS A 16 31.65 -4.38 24.25
C HIS A 16 32.42 -4.12 25.55
N ASP A 17 31.82 -3.44 26.54
CA ASP A 17 32.45 -3.22 27.84
C ASP A 17 32.49 -4.54 28.67
N PRO A 18 33.68 -4.98 29.15
CA PRO A 18 33.79 -6.18 29.98
C PRO A 18 32.93 -6.14 31.26
N THR A 19 32.67 -4.95 31.80
CA THR A 19 31.81 -4.71 32.97
C THR A 19 30.37 -5.10 32.67
N PHE A 20 29.89 -4.84 31.45
CA PHE A 20 28.57 -5.28 31.02
C PHE A 20 28.51 -6.82 30.93
N GLY A 21 29.56 -7.45 30.42
CA GLY A 21 29.68 -8.92 30.43
C GLY A 21 29.60 -9.51 31.84
N LEU A 22 30.29 -8.91 32.81
CA LEU A 22 30.23 -9.32 34.22
C LEU A 22 28.84 -9.10 34.83
N LEU A 23 28.19 -7.97 34.51
CA LEU A 23 26.82 -7.68 34.92
C LEU A 23 25.85 -8.74 34.39
N CYS A 24 25.93 -9.10 33.10
CA CYS A 24 25.09 -10.14 32.51
C CYS A 24 25.33 -11.52 33.15
N GLN A 25 26.58 -11.87 33.47
CA GLN A 25 26.89 -13.12 34.16
C GLN A 25 26.31 -13.16 35.58
N ASN A 26 26.37 -12.05 36.31
CA ASN A 26 25.78 -11.97 37.63
C ASN A 26 24.26 -11.97 37.57
N PHE A 27 23.66 -11.18 36.67
CA PHE A 27 22.22 -11.16 36.43
C PHE A 27 21.67 -12.56 36.08
N LYS A 28 22.38 -13.32 35.25
CA LYS A 28 22.02 -14.71 34.91
C LYS A 28 21.83 -15.60 36.14
N LYS A 29 22.61 -15.40 37.22
CA LYS A 29 22.50 -16.22 38.45
C LYS A 29 21.15 -16.05 39.12
N TYR A 30 20.57 -14.86 39.02
CA TYR A 30 19.27 -14.51 39.61
C TYR A 30 18.12 -14.58 38.60
N ALA A 31 18.41 -14.84 37.32
CA ALA A 31 17.40 -14.82 36.27
C ALA A 31 16.22 -15.74 36.58
N ARG A 32 16.44 -16.91 37.19
CA ARG A 32 15.37 -17.87 37.52
C ARG A 32 14.35 -17.37 38.56
N GLU A 33 14.71 -16.34 39.33
CA GLU A 33 13.83 -15.75 40.34
C GLU A 33 12.94 -14.65 39.76
N LEU A 34 13.20 -14.23 38.51
CA LEU A 34 12.42 -13.20 37.86
C LEU A 34 11.00 -13.69 37.58
N ASP A 35 10.04 -12.82 37.86
CA ASP A 35 8.69 -13.02 37.40
C ASP A 35 8.58 -12.80 35.87
N VAL A 36 7.38 -13.03 35.33
CA VAL A 36 7.15 -12.89 33.90
C VAL A 36 7.37 -11.45 33.43
N ASN A 37 6.90 -10.45 34.18
CA ASN A 37 7.04 -9.03 33.80
C ASN A 37 8.50 -8.59 33.82
N GLU A 38 9.24 -8.98 34.85
CA GLU A 38 10.67 -8.72 35.00
C GLU A 38 11.47 -9.40 33.88
N THR A 39 11.10 -10.62 33.50
CA THR A 39 11.71 -11.32 32.36
C THR A 39 11.47 -10.57 31.04
N ILE A 40 10.26 -10.05 30.83
CA ILE A 40 9.91 -9.25 29.65
C ILE A 40 10.72 -7.95 29.60
N GLU A 41 10.77 -7.21 30.70
CA GLU A 41 11.52 -5.95 30.77
C GLU A 41 13.03 -6.18 30.62
N ALA A 42 13.59 -7.23 31.21
CA ALA A 42 14.98 -7.61 30.98
C ALA A 42 15.23 -7.93 29.49
N THR A 43 14.33 -8.67 28.85
CA THR A 43 14.43 -9.01 27.42
C THR A 43 14.37 -7.76 26.53
N LYS A 44 13.49 -6.81 26.88
CA LYS A 44 13.36 -5.50 26.21
C LYS A 44 14.65 -4.69 26.30
N VAL A 45 15.28 -4.64 27.49
CA VAL A 45 16.55 -3.90 27.67
C VAL A 45 17.66 -4.52 26.83
N LEU A 46 17.81 -5.85 26.84
CA LEU A 46 18.83 -6.52 26.03
C LEU A 46 18.58 -6.35 24.53
N SER A 47 17.32 -6.39 24.09
CA SER A 47 16.95 -6.11 22.70
C SER A 47 17.25 -4.66 22.31
N PHE A 48 16.98 -3.68 23.19
CA PHE A 48 17.31 -2.28 22.96
C PHE A 48 18.81 -2.06 22.81
N LEU A 49 19.62 -2.74 23.63
CA LEU A 49 21.08 -2.74 23.55
C LEU A 49 21.63 -3.56 22.38
N ARG A 50 20.77 -4.19 21.57
CA ARG A 50 21.15 -5.05 20.43
C ARG A 50 22.04 -6.23 20.83
N VAL A 51 21.84 -6.76 22.04
CA VAL A 51 22.56 -7.97 22.48
C VAL A 51 22.12 -9.15 21.61
N PRO A 52 23.06 -9.89 20.98
CA PRO A 52 22.71 -10.99 20.09
C PRO A 52 21.88 -12.09 20.76
N ALA A 53 20.96 -12.70 20.02
CA ALA A 53 20.01 -13.66 20.55
C ALA A 53 20.67 -14.97 21.00
N ASP A 54 21.81 -15.33 20.42
CA ASP A 54 22.62 -16.50 20.74
C ASP A 54 23.43 -16.36 22.04
N THR A 55 23.51 -15.14 22.60
CA THR A 55 24.15 -14.95 23.91
C THR A 55 23.43 -15.74 25.00
N VAL A 56 24.21 -16.27 25.93
CA VAL A 56 23.69 -17.13 27.01
C VAL A 56 22.63 -16.42 27.85
N ILE A 57 22.75 -15.10 28.06
CA ILE A 57 21.77 -14.35 28.84
C ILE A 57 20.44 -14.20 28.10
N VAL A 58 20.47 -13.85 26.81
CA VAL A 58 19.25 -13.74 26.00
C VAL A 58 18.59 -15.12 25.86
N GLN A 59 19.36 -16.17 25.59
CA GLN A 59 18.86 -17.55 25.58
C GLN A 59 18.18 -17.94 26.90
N THR A 60 18.74 -17.54 28.04
CA THR A 60 18.15 -17.81 29.36
C THR A 60 16.79 -17.11 29.51
N LEU A 61 16.69 -15.83 29.15
CA LEU A 61 15.42 -15.09 29.23
C LEU A 61 14.38 -15.61 28.24
N LEU A 62 14.77 -15.89 26.98
CA LEU A 62 13.88 -16.51 26.00
C LEU A 62 13.35 -17.87 26.47
N GLN A 63 14.19 -18.66 27.13
CA GLN A 63 13.78 -19.94 27.72
C GLN A 63 12.77 -19.76 28.86
N MET A 64 12.94 -18.73 29.69
CA MET A 64 11.97 -18.39 30.74
C MET A 64 10.64 -17.92 30.16
N LEU A 65 10.66 -17.08 29.12
CA LEU A 65 9.45 -16.66 28.41
C LEU A 65 8.72 -17.85 27.79
N ARG A 66 9.47 -18.80 27.20
CA ARG A 66 8.88 -20.04 26.67
C ARG A 66 8.19 -20.87 27.75
N CYS A 67 8.81 -21.03 28.92
CA CYS A 67 8.21 -21.81 30.02
C CYS A 67 6.98 -21.13 30.63
N ASN A 68 6.92 -19.80 30.59
CA ASN A 68 5.83 -19.02 31.17
C ASN A 68 4.87 -18.45 30.11
N ILE A 69 4.84 -19.01 28.90
CA ILE A 69 4.04 -18.46 27.79
C ILE A 69 2.54 -18.38 28.12
N ASN A 70 2.04 -19.32 28.91
CA ASN A 70 0.63 -19.38 29.34
C ASN A 70 0.27 -18.34 30.42
N LEU A 71 1.27 -17.66 31.00
CA LEU A 71 1.07 -16.58 31.98
C LEU A 71 1.09 -15.19 31.34
N LEU A 72 1.30 -15.12 30.02
CA LEU A 72 1.32 -13.87 29.28
C LEU A 72 -0.12 -13.41 29.00
N ASN A 73 -0.41 -12.15 29.29
CA ASN A 73 -1.64 -11.50 28.84
C ASN A 73 -1.49 -11.01 27.39
N LEU A 74 -2.59 -10.56 26.77
CA LEU A 74 -2.61 -10.12 25.38
C LEU A 74 -1.61 -8.97 25.08
N ARG A 75 -1.43 -8.02 26.01
CA ARG A 75 -0.45 -6.94 25.86
C ARG A 75 0.98 -7.46 25.86
N HIS A 76 1.30 -8.37 26.77
CA HIS A 76 2.61 -9.02 26.85
C HIS A 76 2.91 -9.81 25.57
N ILE A 77 1.93 -10.55 25.05
CA ILE A 77 2.08 -11.35 23.84
C ILE A 77 2.44 -10.47 22.64
N MET A 78 1.66 -9.41 22.39
CA MET A 78 1.91 -8.48 21.28
C MET A 78 3.25 -7.76 21.44
N PHE A 79 3.59 -7.34 22.66
CA PHE A 79 4.85 -6.66 22.94
C PHE A 79 6.07 -7.56 22.77
N LEU A 80 5.99 -8.82 23.22
CA LEU A 80 7.04 -9.81 23.02
C LEU A 80 7.29 -10.08 21.56
N ASP A 81 6.22 -10.29 20.79
CA ASP A 81 6.32 -10.56 19.37
C ASP A 81 6.99 -9.39 18.62
N TYR A 82 6.69 -8.15 19.02
CA TYR A 82 7.39 -6.95 18.54
C TYR A 82 8.89 -6.97 18.90
N ILE A 83 9.25 -7.29 20.15
CA ILE A 83 10.66 -7.39 20.58
C ILE A 83 11.40 -8.48 19.80
N LEU A 84 10.78 -9.65 19.63
CA LEU A 84 11.38 -10.77 18.92
C LEU A 84 11.63 -10.45 17.44
N GLY A 85 10.83 -9.54 16.86
CA GLY A 85 11.06 -9.00 15.52
C GLY A 85 12.38 -8.23 15.36
N LYS A 86 13.00 -7.76 16.46
CA LYS A 86 14.27 -7.01 16.43
C LYS A 86 15.52 -7.88 16.44
N TYR A 87 15.40 -9.17 16.73
CA TYR A 87 16.53 -10.09 16.64
C TYR A 87 16.74 -10.51 15.18
N GLU A 88 17.89 -10.14 14.62
CA GLU A 88 18.24 -10.36 13.20
C GLU A 88 18.74 -11.79 12.91
N THR A 89 19.17 -12.53 13.93
CA THR A 89 19.79 -13.85 13.79
C THR A 89 18.76 -14.99 13.78
N ASN A 90 18.98 -15.99 12.91
CA ASN A 90 18.27 -17.28 12.92
C ASN A 90 18.51 -18.00 14.25
N ASN A 91 17.58 -17.82 15.19
CA ASN A 91 17.66 -18.40 16.53
C ASN A 91 16.42 -19.24 16.79
N HIS A 92 16.62 -20.54 17.03
CA HIS A 92 15.53 -21.49 17.19
C HIS A 92 14.54 -21.13 18.30
N LEU A 93 14.99 -20.51 19.40
CA LEU A 93 14.07 -20.06 20.47
C LEU A 93 13.25 -18.85 20.04
N VAL A 94 13.87 -17.88 19.36
CA VAL A 94 13.15 -16.72 18.80
C VAL A 94 12.08 -17.20 17.80
N ASP A 95 12.45 -18.12 16.91
CA ASP A 95 11.54 -18.66 15.90
C ASP A 95 10.39 -19.46 16.54
N ALA A 96 10.71 -20.32 17.51
CA ALA A 96 9.69 -21.07 18.25
C ALA A 96 8.71 -20.15 18.98
N LEU A 97 9.20 -19.08 19.62
CA LEU A 97 8.35 -18.09 20.28
C LEU A 97 7.50 -17.29 19.28
N LYS A 98 8.07 -16.87 18.14
CA LYS A 98 7.31 -16.20 17.05
C LYS A 98 6.17 -17.06 16.51
N LEU A 99 6.32 -18.38 16.53
CA LEU A 99 5.23 -19.31 16.17
C LEU A 99 4.23 -19.50 17.31
N ALA A 100 4.69 -19.56 18.56
CA ALA A 100 3.85 -19.84 19.71
C ALA A 100 3.01 -18.63 20.17
N LEU A 101 3.52 -17.41 20.06
CA LEU A 101 2.84 -16.19 20.51
C LEU A 101 1.51 -15.92 19.78
N PRO A 102 1.41 -16.06 18.44
CA PRO A 102 0.13 -16.02 17.73
C PRO A 102 -0.89 -17.06 18.22
N LEU A 103 -0.44 -18.26 18.64
CA LEU A 103 -1.32 -19.30 19.17
C LEU A 103 -1.79 -18.96 20.58
N ALA A 104 -0.88 -18.50 21.45
CA ALA A 104 -1.21 -18.01 22.77
C ALA A 104 -2.23 -16.86 22.68
N PHE A 105 -2.00 -15.90 21.78
CA PHE A 105 -2.93 -14.79 21.56
C PHE A 105 -4.36 -15.29 21.28
N GLN A 106 -4.51 -16.29 20.41
CA GLN A 106 -5.82 -16.85 20.07
C GLN A 106 -6.53 -17.50 21.26
N ILE A 107 -5.78 -18.13 22.17
CA ILE A 107 -6.30 -18.77 23.38
C ILE A 107 -6.76 -17.71 24.40
N HIS A 108 -5.96 -16.66 24.58
CA HIS A 108 -6.23 -15.60 25.55
C HIS A 108 -7.30 -14.61 25.08
N LEU A 109 -7.44 -14.41 23.76
CA LEU A 109 -8.34 -13.41 23.18
C LEU A 109 -9.77 -13.46 23.74
N PRO A 110 -10.51 -14.59 23.71
CA PRO A 110 -11.88 -14.62 24.21
C PRO A 110 -12.02 -14.40 25.72
N LEU A 111 -10.95 -14.56 26.50
CA LEU A 111 -10.96 -14.42 27.97
C LEU A 111 -10.56 -13.01 28.43
N GLU A 112 -9.67 -12.37 27.69
CA GLU A 112 -9.06 -11.08 28.05
C GLU A 112 -9.50 -9.91 27.15
N LEU A 113 -10.39 -10.15 26.18
CA LEU A 113 -10.92 -9.09 25.32
C LEU A 113 -11.73 -8.09 26.16
N ASP A 114 -11.18 -6.89 26.33
CA ASP A 114 -11.87 -5.75 26.91
C ASP A 114 -12.42 -4.85 25.81
N ASN A 115 -13.74 -4.91 25.63
CA ASN A 115 -14.44 -4.10 24.64
C ASN A 115 -14.51 -2.61 25.02
N GLN A 116 -14.03 -2.17 26.20
CA GLN A 116 -14.00 -0.76 26.57
C GLN A 116 -12.66 -0.08 26.24
N ASP A 117 -11.59 -0.86 26.06
CA ASP A 117 -10.24 -0.35 25.80
C ASP A 117 -9.98 -0.19 24.29
N LEU A 118 -10.44 0.92 23.72
CA LEU A 118 -10.24 1.25 22.30
C LEU A 118 -8.76 1.22 21.87
N PRO A 119 -7.79 1.82 22.61
CA PRO A 119 -6.37 1.69 22.29
C PRO A 119 -5.91 0.24 22.14
N LEU A 120 -6.30 -0.63 23.08
CA LEU A 120 -5.95 -2.04 23.06
C LEU A 120 -6.60 -2.78 21.89
N LEU A 121 -7.90 -2.56 21.62
CA LEU A 121 -8.59 -3.15 20.48
C LEU A 121 -7.92 -2.79 19.14
N LYS A 122 -7.50 -1.53 18.99
CA LYS A 122 -6.78 -1.05 17.81
C LYS A 122 -5.42 -1.78 17.65
N ASP A 123 -4.68 -1.98 18.74
CA ASP A 123 -3.41 -2.72 18.72
C ASP A 123 -3.64 -4.22 18.45
N MET A 124 -4.69 -4.82 19.02
CA MET A 124 -5.10 -6.20 18.77
C MET A 124 -5.48 -6.45 17.31
N LEU A 125 -6.16 -5.49 16.67
CA LEU A 125 -6.50 -5.58 15.25
C LEU A 125 -5.23 -5.58 14.40
N ALA A 126 -4.33 -4.63 14.66
CA ALA A 126 -3.05 -4.54 13.95
C ALA A 126 -2.25 -5.85 14.07
N TYR A 127 -2.17 -6.40 15.29
CA TYR A 127 -1.52 -7.68 15.53
C TYR A 127 -2.20 -8.83 14.78
N SER A 128 -3.53 -8.94 14.89
CA SER A 128 -4.31 -10.02 14.29
C SER A 128 -4.20 -10.06 12.77
N CYS A 129 -4.26 -8.89 12.12
CA CYS A 129 -4.12 -8.76 10.68
C CYS A 129 -2.68 -9.02 10.21
N THR A 130 -1.67 -8.47 10.90
CA THR A 130 -0.25 -8.60 10.49
C THR A 130 0.27 -10.03 10.66
N ARG A 131 -0.22 -10.75 11.68
CA ARG A 131 0.13 -12.17 11.93
C ARG A 131 -0.78 -13.16 11.23
N ASN A 132 -1.69 -12.68 10.37
CA ASN A 132 -2.64 -13.50 9.62
C ASN A 132 -3.38 -14.51 10.53
N LEU A 133 -3.89 -14.01 11.66
CA LEU A 133 -4.66 -14.85 12.59
C LEU A 133 -5.97 -15.30 11.94
N PRO A 134 -6.60 -16.39 12.44
CA PRO A 134 -7.87 -16.85 11.90
C PRO A 134 -8.95 -15.78 11.93
N ASP A 135 -9.83 -15.81 10.92
CA ASP A 135 -10.87 -14.80 10.71
C ASP A 135 -11.76 -14.55 11.94
N ARG A 136 -12.01 -15.60 12.75
CA ARG A 136 -12.76 -15.48 14.01
C ARG A 136 -12.11 -14.50 14.99
N CYS A 137 -10.77 -14.47 15.08
CA CYS A 137 -10.05 -13.60 16.00
C CYS A 137 -10.13 -12.15 15.54
N ILE A 138 -9.90 -11.92 14.24
CA ILE A 138 -10.06 -10.60 13.62
C ILE A 138 -11.50 -10.10 13.82
N ASN A 139 -12.50 -10.93 13.55
CA ASN A 139 -13.91 -10.56 13.66
C ASN A 139 -14.34 -10.25 15.11
N ASN A 140 -13.79 -10.94 16.11
CA ASN A 140 -14.05 -10.62 17.52
C ASN A 140 -13.53 -9.21 17.86
N VAL A 141 -12.32 -8.87 17.42
CA VAL A 141 -11.74 -7.53 17.66
C VAL A 141 -12.49 -6.46 16.87
N VAL A 142 -12.85 -6.73 15.61
CA VAL A 142 -13.64 -5.81 14.77
C VAL A 142 -15.01 -5.53 15.40
N THR A 143 -15.69 -6.56 15.92
CA THR A 143 -16.96 -6.38 16.64
C THR A 143 -16.78 -5.49 17.86
N GLY A 144 -15.69 -5.66 18.62
CA GLY A 144 -15.35 -4.77 19.74
C GLY A 144 -15.13 -3.32 19.31
N LEU A 145 -14.41 -3.09 18.20
CA LEU A 145 -14.16 -1.76 17.64
C LEU A 145 -15.43 -1.08 17.14
N LEU A 146 -16.38 -1.83 16.58
CA LEU A 146 -17.66 -1.29 16.11
C LEU A 146 -18.52 -0.72 17.24
N LEU A 147 -18.27 -1.09 18.51
CA LEU A 147 -18.94 -0.48 19.67
C LEU A 147 -18.44 0.94 19.99
N HIS A 148 -17.40 1.41 19.30
CA HIS A 148 -16.72 2.69 19.52
C HIS A 148 -16.78 3.63 18.31
N ASP A 149 -17.71 3.42 17.38
CA ASP A 149 -17.85 4.22 16.15
C ASP A 149 -17.80 5.75 16.39
N GLN A 150 -18.38 6.23 17.49
CA GLN A 150 -18.40 7.64 17.87
C GLN A 150 -17.11 8.16 18.53
N THR A 151 -16.27 7.29 19.09
CA THR A 151 -15.05 7.67 19.83
C THR A 151 -13.78 7.54 18.98
N ILE A 152 -13.86 6.86 17.84
CA ILE A 152 -12.75 6.74 16.89
C ILE A 152 -12.38 8.13 16.33
N ASN A 153 -11.13 8.54 16.55
CA ASN A 153 -10.55 9.75 15.96
C ASN A 153 -9.79 9.43 14.66
N ALA A 154 -9.32 10.46 13.96
CA ALA A 154 -8.62 10.30 12.68
C ALA A 154 -7.37 9.40 12.78
N GLN A 155 -6.60 9.51 13.86
CA GLN A 155 -5.39 8.71 14.05
C GLN A 155 -5.70 7.22 14.26
N THR A 156 -6.77 6.93 15.01
CA THR A 156 -7.27 5.57 15.24
C THR A 156 -7.87 5.00 13.96
N ALA A 157 -8.73 5.77 13.25
CA ALA A 157 -9.33 5.38 11.98
C ALA A 157 -8.27 5.00 10.94
N LYS A 158 -7.25 5.85 10.78
CA LYS A 158 -6.07 5.56 9.95
C LYS A 158 -5.40 4.24 10.31
N SER A 159 -5.16 4.00 11.60
CA SER A 159 -4.49 2.78 12.09
C SER A 159 -5.34 1.53 11.82
N ILE A 160 -6.66 1.63 11.95
CA ILE A 160 -7.61 0.57 11.63
C ILE A 160 -7.59 0.27 10.14
N ILE A 161 -7.71 1.29 9.27
CA ILE A 161 -7.62 1.13 7.81
C ILE A 161 -6.32 0.43 7.43
N TRP A 162 -5.19 0.89 7.96
CA TRP A 162 -3.88 0.29 7.67
C TRP A 162 -3.80 -1.17 8.10
N SER A 163 -4.46 -1.54 9.20
CA SER A 163 -4.52 -2.92 9.69
C SER A 163 -5.37 -3.77 8.75
N LEU A 164 -6.56 -3.30 8.40
CA LEU A 164 -7.48 -3.99 7.50
C LEU A 164 -6.87 -4.21 6.11
N CYS A 165 -6.04 -3.29 5.60
CA CYS A 165 -5.30 -3.50 4.34
C CYS A 165 -4.39 -4.75 4.33
N HIS A 166 -4.14 -5.45 5.43
CA HIS A 166 -3.41 -6.73 5.41
C HIS A 166 -4.32 -7.95 5.24
N VAL A 167 -5.64 -7.76 5.21
CA VAL A 167 -6.63 -8.84 5.15
C VAL A 167 -7.73 -8.54 4.13
N ASN A 168 -8.48 -9.58 3.76
CA ASN A 168 -9.62 -9.43 2.86
C ASN A 168 -10.83 -8.87 3.62
N CYS A 169 -11.49 -7.90 2.98
CA CYS A 169 -12.71 -7.26 3.43
C CYS A 169 -13.82 -7.46 2.39
N THR A 170 -13.94 -8.64 1.77
CA THR A 170 -15.03 -8.91 0.83
C THR A 170 -16.36 -8.91 1.57
N GLU A 171 -17.29 -8.04 1.17
CA GLU A 171 -18.53 -7.78 1.90
C GLU A 171 -19.37 -9.04 2.15
N GLU A 172 -19.49 -9.90 1.15
CA GLU A 172 -20.23 -11.17 1.25
C GLU A 172 -19.72 -12.09 2.37
N LYS A 173 -18.41 -12.06 2.64
CA LYS A 173 -17.75 -12.95 3.60
C LYS A 173 -17.41 -12.27 4.92
N TYR A 174 -17.12 -10.97 4.89
CA TYR A 174 -16.61 -10.21 6.02
C TYR A 174 -17.34 -8.85 6.18
N PRO A 175 -18.68 -8.87 6.32
CA PRO A 175 -19.48 -7.64 6.31
C PRO A 175 -19.10 -6.68 7.45
N THR A 176 -18.75 -7.19 8.62
CA THR A 176 -18.34 -6.35 9.77
C THR A 176 -17.00 -5.64 9.53
N ARG A 177 -16.09 -6.21 8.73
CA ARG A 177 -14.83 -5.55 8.36
C ARG A 177 -15.08 -4.40 7.40
N VAL A 178 -15.95 -4.60 6.42
CA VAL A 178 -16.39 -3.56 5.48
C VAL A 178 -17.07 -2.42 6.22
N GLN A 179 -18.00 -2.74 7.13
CA GLN A 179 -18.67 -1.74 7.94
C GLN A 179 -17.67 -0.88 8.73
N LEU A 180 -16.71 -1.52 9.43
CA LEU A 180 -15.68 -0.79 10.17
C LEU A 180 -14.78 0.05 9.24
N LEU A 181 -14.45 -0.48 8.06
CA LEU A 181 -13.66 0.21 7.04
C LEU A 181 -14.37 1.49 6.58
N HIS A 182 -15.67 1.41 6.22
CA HIS A 182 -16.46 2.56 5.80
C HIS A 182 -16.59 3.62 6.90
N ILE A 183 -16.87 3.21 8.15
CA ILE A 183 -16.88 4.14 9.29
C ILE A 183 -15.54 4.89 9.40
N CYS A 184 -14.43 4.17 9.27
CA CYS A 184 -13.11 4.78 9.33
C CYS A 184 -12.84 5.72 8.13
N TYR A 185 -13.35 5.39 6.94
CA TYR A 185 -13.26 6.27 5.77
C TYR A 185 -14.07 7.54 5.93
N ASP A 186 -15.31 7.45 6.43
CA ASP A 186 -16.14 8.62 6.73
C ASP A 186 -15.46 9.55 7.74
N ILE A 187 -14.90 8.98 8.82
CA ILE A 187 -14.16 9.73 9.83
C ILE A 187 -12.95 10.43 9.20
N LEU A 188 -12.19 9.74 8.36
CA LEU A 188 -11.05 10.33 7.69
C LEU A 188 -11.49 11.43 6.73
N ALA A 189 -12.46 11.19 5.85
CA ALA A 189 -12.95 12.17 4.88
C ALA A 189 -13.30 13.51 5.53
N MET A 190 -13.87 13.49 6.75
CA MET A 190 -14.21 14.69 7.51
C MET A 190 -13.06 15.31 8.32
N LYS A 191 -12.00 14.55 8.65
CA LYS A 191 -10.97 14.94 9.63
C LYS A 191 -9.54 14.72 9.13
N LEU A 192 -9.32 14.79 7.81
CA LEU A 192 -7.99 14.66 7.19
C LEU A 192 -7.01 15.73 7.69
N ASP A 193 -7.51 16.91 8.05
CA ASP A 193 -6.75 18.03 8.64
C ASP A 193 -6.04 17.66 9.96
N GLN A 194 -6.53 16.64 10.67
CA GLN A 194 -5.92 16.11 11.90
C GLN A 194 -4.73 15.17 11.63
N LEU A 195 -4.53 14.75 10.38
CA LEU A 195 -3.43 13.89 9.99
C LEU A 195 -2.26 14.69 9.41
N SER A 196 -1.06 14.16 9.62
CA SER A 196 0.11 14.64 8.90
C SER A 196 -0.01 14.32 7.42
N TYR A 197 0.61 15.12 6.57
CA TYR A 197 0.62 14.86 5.13
C TYR A 197 1.17 13.47 4.78
N ASP A 198 2.25 13.06 5.45
CA ASP A 198 2.88 11.75 5.23
C ASP A 198 1.91 10.62 5.59
N ASP A 199 1.10 10.81 6.65
CA ASP A 199 0.03 9.88 7.01
C ASP A 199 -1.07 9.83 5.96
N VAL A 200 -1.52 10.97 5.43
CA VAL A 200 -2.54 11.02 4.37
C VAL A 200 -2.06 10.24 3.14
N LEU A 201 -0.89 10.58 2.61
CA LEU A 201 -0.33 9.89 1.44
C LEU A 201 -0.11 8.40 1.67
N ARG A 202 0.42 8.02 2.84
CA ARG A 202 0.66 6.62 3.16
C ARG A 202 -0.64 5.83 3.28
N THR A 203 -1.69 6.45 3.81
CA THR A 203 -3.03 5.88 3.86
C THR A 203 -3.56 5.64 2.46
N THR A 204 -3.53 6.68 1.63
CA THR A 204 -3.91 6.61 0.23
C THR A 204 -3.12 5.53 -0.55
N ALA A 205 -1.81 5.42 -0.35
CA ALA A 205 -0.98 4.40 -0.98
C ALA A 205 -1.34 2.97 -0.54
N LYS A 206 -1.67 2.76 0.74
CA LYS A 206 -2.10 1.46 1.27
C LYS A 206 -3.45 1.03 0.70
N ILE A 207 -4.42 1.95 0.68
CA ILE A 207 -5.75 1.74 0.09
C ILE A 207 -5.61 1.36 -1.39
N LYS A 208 -4.82 2.14 -2.14
CA LYS A 208 -4.53 1.89 -3.55
C LYS A 208 -3.95 0.50 -3.80
N GLY A 209 -3.04 0.02 -2.95
CA GLY A 209 -2.50 -1.35 -3.05
C GLY A 209 -3.61 -2.40 -3.08
N ARG A 210 -4.66 -2.23 -2.28
CA ARG A 210 -5.81 -3.15 -2.21
C ARG A 210 -6.74 -3.03 -3.41
N ILE A 211 -6.98 -1.83 -3.90
CA ILE A 211 -7.80 -1.61 -5.10
C ILE A 211 -7.15 -2.28 -6.32
N MET A 212 -5.82 -2.15 -6.47
CA MET A 212 -5.07 -2.84 -7.53
C MET A 212 -5.12 -4.37 -7.42
N GLU A 213 -5.26 -4.91 -6.21
CA GLU A 213 -5.47 -6.33 -5.94
C GLU A 213 -6.92 -6.78 -6.19
N LYS A 214 -7.76 -5.94 -6.82
CA LYS A 214 -9.18 -6.20 -7.15
C LYS A 214 -10.08 -6.30 -5.92
N HIS A 215 -9.81 -5.48 -4.90
CA HIS A 215 -10.70 -5.30 -3.75
C HIS A 215 -11.42 -3.95 -3.84
N PRO A 216 -12.60 -3.89 -4.50
CA PRO A 216 -13.34 -2.64 -4.70
C PRO A 216 -13.83 -2.02 -3.39
N GLU A 217 -13.96 -2.80 -2.31
CA GLU A 217 -14.42 -2.35 -0.99
C GLU A 217 -13.46 -1.33 -0.35
N TYR A 218 -12.24 -1.22 -0.88
CA TYR A 218 -11.27 -0.23 -0.44
C TYR A 218 -11.41 1.12 -1.15
N TYR A 219 -12.20 1.22 -2.22
CA TYR A 219 -12.47 2.51 -2.86
C TYR A 219 -13.55 3.28 -2.09
N HIS A 220 -13.30 4.56 -1.81
CA HIS A 220 -14.23 5.42 -1.09
C HIS A 220 -14.17 6.85 -1.64
N GLU A 221 -15.17 7.23 -2.42
CA GLU A 221 -15.19 8.48 -3.19
C GLU A 221 -15.01 9.71 -2.31
N GLN A 222 -15.78 9.85 -1.22
CA GLN A 222 -15.69 11.03 -0.34
C GLN A 222 -14.31 11.17 0.33
N LEU A 223 -13.59 10.06 0.52
CA LEU A 223 -12.24 10.12 1.05
C LEU A 223 -11.27 10.63 -0.02
N MET A 224 -11.45 10.24 -1.27
CA MET A 224 -10.65 10.73 -2.40
C MET A 224 -10.88 12.23 -2.62
N ASP A 225 -12.13 12.68 -2.54
CA ASP A 225 -12.50 14.11 -2.54
C ASP A 225 -11.81 14.86 -1.40
N GLY A 226 -11.91 14.33 -0.18
CA GLY A 226 -11.25 14.92 0.99
C GLY A 226 -9.73 14.99 0.82
N VAL A 227 -9.09 13.99 0.22
CA VAL A 227 -7.64 13.97 -0.04
C VAL A 227 -7.26 15.04 -1.08
N ALA A 228 -8.03 15.17 -2.16
CA ALA A 228 -7.81 16.21 -3.16
C ALA A 228 -7.94 17.60 -2.55
N GLU A 229 -9.01 17.82 -1.78
CA GLU A 229 -9.27 19.07 -1.08
C GLU A 229 -8.17 19.41 -0.06
N TYR A 230 -7.72 18.41 0.72
CA TYR A 230 -6.63 18.58 1.69
C TYR A 230 -5.34 19.07 1.03
N VAL A 231 -4.98 18.48 -0.12
CA VAL A 231 -3.75 18.85 -0.85
C VAL A 231 -3.82 20.28 -1.40
N ILE A 232 -5.01 20.76 -1.76
CA ILE A 232 -5.22 22.13 -2.24
C ILE A 232 -5.23 23.13 -1.07
N LYS A 233 -6.01 22.84 -0.02
CA LYS A 233 -6.28 23.78 1.08
C LYS A 233 -5.11 23.95 2.05
N THR A 234 -4.48 22.86 2.46
CA THR A 234 -3.59 22.88 3.64
C THR A 234 -2.25 23.56 3.34
N TYR A 235 -1.74 23.48 2.11
CA TYR A 235 -0.53 24.19 1.69
C TYR A 235 -0.62 24.65 0.22
N PRO A 236 -0.86 25.95 -0.06
CA PRO A 236 -0.75 26.48 -1.42
C PRO A 236 0.64 26.15 -1.98
N ALA A 237 0.71 25.50 -3.14
CA ALA A 237 1.95 24.97 -3.74
C ALA A 237 2.55 23.72 -3.05
N MET A 238 1.74 22.92 -2.35
CA MET A 238 2.16 21.64 -1.77
C MET A 238 2.77 20.69 -2.81
N LEU A 239 2.04 20.45 -3.90
CA LEU A 239 2.50 19.54 -4.95
C LEU A 239 3.65 20.16 -5.74
N ALA A 240 3.71 21.49 -5.85
CA ALA A 240 4.84 22.16 -6.51
C ALA A 240 6.16 22.01 -5.73
N ASN A 241 6.10 21.82 -4.41
CA ASN A 241 7.28 21.64 -3.55
C ASN A 241 7.46 20.19 -3.05
N ALA A 242 6.60 19.27 -3.49
CA ALA A 242 6.63 17.88 -3.06
C ALA A 242 7.92 17.16 -3.49
N ARG A 243 8.42 16.29 -2.60
CA ARG A 243 9.52 15.36 -2.92
C ARG A 243 9.05 14.30 -3.95
N THR A 244 10.00 13.64 -4.59
CA THR A 244 9.75 12.62 -5.63
C THR A 244 8.73 11.57 -5.23
N ASN A 245 8.96 10.90 -4.10
CA ASN A 245 8.13 9.81 -3.60
C ASN A 245 6.70 10.26 -3.33
N ILE A 246 6.55 11.50 -2.88
CA ILE A 246 5.28 12.13 -2.55
C ILE A 246 4.50 12.47 -3.82
N LEU A 247 5.11 13.22 -4.73
CA LEU A 247 4.44 13.64 -5.96
C LEU A 247 4.03 12.44 -6.80
N PHE A 248 4.96 11.49 -6.96
CA PHE A 248 4.70 10.28 -7.75
C PHE A 248 3.62 9.45 -7.07
N GLY A 249 3.66 9.29 -5.75
CA GLY A 249 2.63 8.58 -4.99
C GLY A 249 1.24 9.20 -5.14
N PHE A 250 1.14 10.54 -5.15
CA PHE A 250 -0.11 11.26 -5.32
C PHE A 250 -0.69 11.11 -6.74
N ILE A 251 0.10 11.38 -7.79
CA ILE A 251 -0.32 11.21 -9.19
C ILE A 251 -0.73 9.76 -9.45
N ASN A 252 0.12 8.83 -9.01
CA ASN A 252 -0.14 7.41 -9.09
C ASN A 252 -1.45 7.03 -8.38
N CYS A 253 -1.77 7.64 -7.23
CA CYS A 253 -3.04 7.39 -6.57
C CYS A 253 -4.22 7.80 -7.45
N LEU A 254 -4.28 9.06 -7.90
CA LEU A 254 -5.38 9.56 -8.71
C LEU A 254 -5.58 8.69 -9.95
N ALA A 255 -4.48 8.40 -10.67
CA ALA A 255 -4.48 7.61 -11.90
C ALA A 255 -5.04 6.20 -11.71
N ASN A 256 -4.60 5.49 -10.66
CA ASN A 256 -5.05 4.11 -10.42
C ASN A 256 -6.48 4.01 -9.90
N ASN A 257 -7.04 5.10 -9.39
CA ASN A 257 -8.43 5.15 -8.96
C ASN A 257 -9.35 5.74 -10.05
N ASN A 258 -8.80 6.05 -11.24
CA ASN A 258 -9.50 6.75 -12.32
C ASN A 258 -10.25 7.99 -11.80
N TYR A 259 -9.62 8.72 -10.88
CA TYR A 259 -10.26 9.78 -10.13
C TYR A 259 -9.66 11.13 -10.50
N THR A 260 -10.53 12.03 -10.94
CA THR A 260 -10.25 13.44 -11.17
C THR A 260 -11.22 14.26 -10.31
N PRO A 261 -10.73 15.14 -9.43
CA PRO A 261 -11.58 16.02 -8.63
C PRO A 261 -12.42 16.99 -9.48
N ASP A 262 -13.25 17.80 -8.82
CA ASP A 262 -13.97 18.90 -9.46
C ASP A 262 -13.05 19.75 -10.36
N PRO A 263 -13.54 20.29 -11.51
CA PRO A 263 -12.70 20.94 -12.50
C PRO A 263 -11.78 22.04 -11.95
N ASP A 264 -12.28 22.88 -11.04
CA ASP A 264 -11.48 23.96 -10.44
C ASP A 264 -10.36 23.42 -9.55
N GLN A 265 -10.65 22.37 -8.76
CA GLN A 265 -9.67 21.69 -7.93
C GLN A 265 -8.64 20.96 -8.80
N TRP A 266 -9.10 20.29 -9.86
CA TRP A 266 -8.24 19.58 -10.79
C TRP A 266 -7.29 20.52 -11.53
N ASN A 267 -7.79 21.67 -12.03
CA ASN A 267 -6.97 22.70 -12.66
C ASN A 267 -5.85 23.19 -11.72
N GLU A 268 -6.15 23.40 -10.45
CA GLU A 268 -5.15 23.81 -9.46
C GLU A 268 -4.13 22.69 -9.17
N ILE A 269 -4.57 21.43 -9.05
CA ILE A 269 -3.69 20.28 -8.89
C ILE A 269 -2.75 20.14 -10.09
N GLN A 270 -3.28 20.21 -11.32
CA GLN A 270 -2.49 20.18 -12.55
C GLN A 270 -1.45 21.30 -12.54
N ARG A 271 -1.87 22.54 -12.27
CA ARG A 271 -0.96 23.69 -12.17
C ARG A 271 0.17 23.44 -11.17
N GLN A 272 -0.12 22.90 -9.98
CA GLN A 272 0.92 22.61 -8.99
C GLN A 272 1.84 21.46 -9.41
N ILE A 273 1.32 20.42 -10.06
CA ILE A 273 2.14 19.32 -10.62
C ILE A 273 3.12 19.89 -11.64
N SER A 274 2.64 20.68 -12.61
CA SER A 274 3.46 21.29 -13.67
C SER A 274 4.54 22.22 -13.15
N LEU A 275 4.31 22.86 -11.99
CA LEU A 275 5.29 23.73 -11.33
C LEU A 275 6.35 22.98 -10.53
N ASN A 276 6.22 21.67 -10.32
CA ASN A 276 7.18 20.93 -9.50
C ASN A 276 8.53 20.80 -10.23
N PRO A 277 9.64 21.27 -9.63
CA PRO A 277 10.96 21.27 -10.26
C PRO A 277 11.49 19.86 -10.53
N ILE A 278 10.93 18.83 -9.89
CA ILE A 278 11.32 17.45 -10.16
C ILE A 278 11.07 17.05 -11.61
N LEU A 279 10.02 17.59 -12.25
CA LEU A 279 9.71 17.31 -13.65
C LEU A 279 10.82 17.83 -14.59
N HIS A 280 11.70 18.71 -14.10
CA HIS A 280 12.89 19.18 -14.80
C HIS A 280 14.17 18.39 -14.47
N GLY A 281 14.13 17.48 -13.50
CA GLY A 281 15.30 16.73 -13.04
C GLY A 281 15.75 15.66 -14.04
N LYS A 282 17.06 15.56 -14.32
CA LYS A 282 17.63 14.61 -15.31
C LYS A 282 17.89 13.19 -14.80
N ASN A 283 17.37 12.81 -13.64
CA ASN A 283 17.66 11.50 -13.05
C ASN A 283 16.97 10.37 -13.83
N PHE A 284 17.71 9.62 -14.66
CA PHE A 284 17.20 8.48 -15.44
C PHE A 284 16.84 7.23 -14.59
N ALA A 285 17.17 7.21 -13.29
CA ALA A 285 16.78 6.12 -12.40
C ALA A 285 15.29 6.15 -12.02
N LEU A 286 14.62 7.29 -12.19
CA LEU A 286 13.20 7.43 -11.86
C LEU A 286 12.30 6.85 -12.97
N PRO A 287 11.11 6.31 -12.60
CA PRO A 287 10.21 5.63 -13.54
C PRO A 287 9.39 6.62 -14.39
N TRP A 288 10.06 7.40 -15.24
CA TRP A 288 9.42 8.49 -15.99
C TRP A 288 8.37 8.03 -17.00
N ALA A 289 8.60 6.93 -17.70
CA ALA A 289 7.60 6.39 -18.64
C ALA A 289 6.29 6.02 -17.93
N LYS A 290 6.40 5.39 -16.75
CA LYS A 290 5.25 5.11 -15.89
C LYS A 290 4.57 6.38 -15.38
N LEU A 291 5.33 7.37 -14.92
CA LEU A 291 4.75 8.65 -14.48
C LEU A 291 3.98 9.33 -15.62
N CYS A 292 4.55 9.41 -16.83
CA CYS A 292 3.86 9.97 -17.99
C CYS A 292 2.57 9.23 -18.31
N LEU A 293 2.57 7.89 -18.20
CA LEU A 293 1.37 7.09 -18.44
C LEU A 293 0.27 7.38 -17.39
N GLU A 294 0.65 7.52 -16.12
CA GLU A 294 -0.27 7.89 -15.04
C GLU A 294 -0.83 9.30 -15.25
N MET A 295 0.00 10.26 -15.65
CA MET A 295 -0.44 11.61 -15.98
C MET A 295 -1.36 11.60 -17.21
N ALA A 296 -1.02 10.85 -18.26
CA ALA A 296 -1.84 10.71 -19.46
C ALA A 296 -3.21 10.10 -19.16
N SER A 297 -3.29 9.13 -18.23
CA SER A 297 -4.57 8.56 -17.79
C SER A 297 -5.47 9.55 -17.05
N LEU A 298 -4.88 10.62 -16.50
CA LEU A 298 -5.57 11.75 -15.89
C LEU A 298 -5.79 12.92 -16.88
N GLY A 299 -5.46 12.73 -18.16
CA GLY A 299 -5.55 13.77 -19.19
C GLY A 299 -4.49 14.88 -19.08
N LEU A 300 -3.39 14.64 -18.35
CA LEU A 300 -2.29 15.59 -18.18
C LEU A 300 -1.09 15.20 -19.04
N TYR A 301 -0.71 16.07 -19.98
CA TYR A 301 0.40 15.86 -20.91
C TYR A 301 1.44 16.98 -20.77
N GLU A 302 2.61 16.64 -20.21
CA GLU A 302 3.72 17.59 -20.02
C GLU A 302 4.75 17.46 -21.15
N ASP A 303 4.71 18.37 -22.13
CA ASP A 303 5.57 18.32 -23.32
C ASP A 303 7.06 18.18 -23.01
N LYS A 304 7.55 18.90 -21.99
CA LYS A 304 8.96 18.82 -21.58
C LYS A 304 9.32 17.41 -21.11
N LEU A 305 8.41 16.73 -20.43
CA LEU A 305 8.63 15.38 -19.93
C LEU A 305 8.46 14.35 -21.04
N LEU A 306 7.46 14.53 -21.92
CA LEU A 306 7.25 13.69 -23.10
C LEU A 306 8.45 13.76 -24.05
N ALA A 307 8.92 14.96 -24.40
CA ALA A 307 10.11 15.15 -25.24
C ALA A 307 11.33 14.41 -24.71
N ARG A 308 11.46 14.33 -23.38
CA ARG A 308 12.50 13.55 -22.72
C ARG A 308 12.25 12.04 -22.79
N VAL A 309 11.07 11.55 -22.41
CA VAL A 309 10.79 10.10 -22.40
C VAL A 309 10.85 9.50 -23.80
N PHE A 310 10.52 10.27 -24.83
CA PHE A 310 10.63 9.87 -26.23
C PHE A 310 11.99 10.19 -26.85
N SER A 311 12.95 10.76 -26.10
CA SER A 311 14.28 11.05 -26.64
C SER A 311 15.11 9.78 -26.78
N GLU A 312 15.97 9.74 -27.79
CA GLU A 312 16.88 8.62 -28.03
C GLU A 312 17.82 8.38 -26.84
N GLU A 313 18.32 9.46 -26.22
CA GLU A 313 19.15 9.42 -25.01
C GLU A 313 18.44 8.68 -23.87
N PHE A 314 17.19 9.04 -23.57
CA PHE A 314 16.42 8.41 -22.50
C PHE A 314 16.15 6.94 -22.82
N LEU A 315 15.71 6.64 -24.04
CA LEU A 315 15.31 5.30 -24.45
C LEU A 315 16.49 4.32 -24.41
N ASN A 316 17.69 4.76 -24.79
CA ASN A 316 18.90 3.94 -24.72
C ASN A 316 19.26 3.56 -23.28
N ASP A 317 19.20 4.51 -22.34
CA ASP A 317 19.49 4.25 -20.92
C ASP A 317 18.38 3.46 -20.23
N TYR A 318 17.11 3.76 -20.56
CA TYR A 318 15.94 3.13 -19.98
C TYR A 318 15.83 1.66 -20.41
N LEU A 319 16.05 1.37 -21.70
CA LEU A 319 15.98 0.03 -22.29
C LEU A 319 17.33 -0.70 -22.32
N GLY A 320 18.42 -0.10 -21.80
CA GLY A 320 19.73 -0.74 -21.68
C GLY A 320 19.82 -1.78 -20.56
N ARG A 321 18.79 -1.85 -19.70
CA ARG A 321 18.73 -2.80 -18.58
C ARG A 321 18.30 -4.21 -19.05
N ASN A 322 18.49 -5.22 -18.23
CA ASN A 322 17.99 -6.56 -18.51
C ASN A 322 16.52 -6.69 -18.05
N ASN A 323 15.71 -7.45 -18.79
CA ASN A 323 14.29 -7.76 -18.50
C ASN A 323 13.31 -6.57 -18.59
N ASN A 324 13.27 -5.90 -19.75
CA ASN A 324 12.50 -4.66 -19.97
C ASN A 324 11.09 -4.89 -20.53
N VAL A 325 10.49 -6.06 -20.31
CA VAL A 325 9.16 -6.40 -20.86
C VAL A 325 8.12 -5.37 -20.43
N LEU A 326 8.06 -5.06 -19.13
CA LEU A 326 7.10 -4.08 -18.59
C LEU A 326 7.35 -2.67 -19.14
N ASP A 327 8.62 -2.31 -19.34
CA ASP A 327 9.02 -1.00 -19.87
C ASP A 327 8.59 -0.82 -21.32
N TYR A 328 8.73 -1.85 -22.15
CA TYR A 328 8.21 -1.85 -23.51
C TYR A 328 6.69 -1.71 -23.54
N LEU A 329 5.96 -2.39 -22.64
CA LEU A 329 4.51 -2.25 -22.53
C LEU A 329 4.12 -0.82 -22.15
N GLN A 330 4.77 -0.25 -21.14
CA GLN A 330 4.51 1.13 -20.70
C GLN A 330 4.78 2.14 -21.81
N LEU A 331 5.90 2.01 -22.53
CA LEU A 331 6.25 2.88 -23.65
C LEU A 331 5.25 2.74 -24.81
N LEU A 332 4.80 1.53 -25.13
CA LEU A 332 3.79 1.32 -26.16
C LEU A 332 2.46 1.96 -25.77
N THR A 333 1.97 1.72 -24.56
CA THR A 333 0.72 2.33 -24.09
C THR A 333 0.81 3.85 -24.07
N LEU A 334 1.95 4.40 -23.61
CA LEU A 334 2.18 5.84 -23.63
C LEU A 334 2.23 6.39 -25.06
N HIS A 335 2.90 5.71 -25.99
CA HIS A 335 2.94 6.09 -27.41
C HIS A 335 1.55 6.18 -28.02
N GLU A 336 0.72 5.16 -27.82
CA GLU A 336 -0.65 5.15 -28.33
C GLU A 336 -1.51 6.25 -27.69
N ALA A 337 -1.39 6.45 -26.37
CA ALA A 337 -2.12 7.51 -25.66
C ALA A 337 -1.75 8.90 -26.17
N VAL A 338 -0.46 9.21 -26.27
CA VAL A 338 0.03 10.52 -26.72
C VAL A 338 -0.37 10.79 -28.17
N LYS A 339 -0.24 9.82 -29.07
CA LYS A 339 -0.64 10.00 -30.48
C LYS A 339 -2.14 10.17 -30.67
N SER A 340 -2.94 9.54 -29.81
CA SER A 340 -4.39 9.58 -29.91
C SER A 340 -4.98 10.85 -29.29
N PHE A 341 -4.41 11.31 -28.17
CA PHE A 341 -5.04 12.33 -27.32
C PHE A 341 -4.25 13.63 -27.17
N HIS A 342 -2.99 13.69 -27.62
CA HIS A 342 -2.14 14.88 -27.43
C HIS A 342 -1.44 15.35 -28.71
N SER A 343 -0.45 14.61 -29.21
CA SER A 343 0.36 15.02 -30.36
C SER A 343 0.91 13.84 -31.15
N LYS A 344 0.94 13.98 -32.49
CA LYS A 344 1.53 13.01 -33.40
C LYS A 344 3.05 13.10 -33.49
N GLU A 345 3.65 14.16 -32.95
CA GLU A 345 5.09 14.44 -33.03
C GLU A 345 5.90 13.51 -32.12
N TYR A 346 5.36 13.10 -30.98
CA TYR A 346 6.01 12.15 -30.08
C TYR A 346 5.86 10.73 -30.61
N THR A 347 6.92 10.22 -31.25
CA THR A 347 6.94 8.88 -31.84
C THR A 347 8.14 8.09 -31.35
N LEU A 348 7.91 6.83 -30.96
CA LEU A 348 9.00 5.92 -30.64
C LEU A 348 9.81 5.59 -31.90
N PRO A 349 11.13 5.40 -31.80
CA PRO A 349 11.95 4.89 -32.89
C PRO A 349 11.36 3.58 -33.46
N PRO A 350 11.39 3.36 -34.79
CA PRO A 350 10.72 2.21 -35.43
C PRO A 350 11.12 0.85 -34.84
N GLU A 351 12.40 0.69 -34.48
CA GLU A 351 12.92 -0.54 -33.89
C GLU A 351 12.35 -0.81 -32.48
N ILE A 352 12.28 0.24 -31.66
CA ILE A 352 11.71 0.18 -30.31
C ILE A 352 10.21 -0.08 -30.40
N LEU A 353 9.49 0.57 -31.32
CA LEU A 353 8.07 0.38 -31.52
C LEU A 353 7.75 -1.06 -31.97
N ALA A 354 8.51 -1.59 -32.94
CA ALA A 354 8.34 -2.96 -33.41
C ALA A 354 8.58 -3.98 -32.29
N LYS A 355 9.64 -3.78 -31.50
CA LYS A 355 9.93 -4.62 -30.34
C LYS A 355 8.85 -4.51 -29.28
N ALA A 356 8.39 -3.31 -28.96
CA ALA A 356 7.33 -3.11 -27.98
C ALA A 356 6.03 -3.83 -28.36
N LYS A 357 5.64 -3.76 -29.64
CA LYS A 357 4.50 -4.50 -30.20
C LYS A 357 4.69 -6.01 -30.12
N SER A 358 5.90 -6.52 -30.40
CA SER A 358 6.19 -7.95 -30.33
C SER A 358 6.06 -8.56 -28.93
N VAL A 359 6.25 -7.74 -27.90
CA VAL A 359 6.19 -8.15 -26.49
C VAL A 359 4.78 -7.99 -25.89
N TYR A 360 3.88 -7.30 -26.60
CA TYR A 360 2.51 -7.08 -26.15
C TYR A 360 1.73 -8.40 -26.09
N PRO A 361 1.14 -8.77 -24.94
CA PRO A 361 0.41 -10.02 -24.81
C PRO A 361 -0.85 -10.00 -25.68
N MET A 362 -0.82 -10.77 -26.78
CA MET A 362 -2.00 -11.03 -27.60
C MET A 362 -2.79 -12.15 -26.93
N ASN A 363 -3.83 -11.80 -26.18
CA ASN A 363 -4.73 -12.79 -25.58
C ASN A 363 -5.70 -13.31 -26.65
N SER A 364 -5.94 -14.62 -26.69
CA SER A 364 -6.91 -15.27 -27.59
C SER A 364 -8.36 -14.82 -27.35
N LEU A 365 -8.65 -14.26 -26.17
CA LEU A 365 -9.94 -13.61 -25.86
C LEU A 365 -10.24 -12.38 -26.75
N ASN A 366 -9.23 -11.76 -27.38
CA ASN A 366 -9.43 -10.64 -28.30
C ASN A 366 -10.27 -11.04 -29.54
N GLU A 367 -10.19 -12.29 -29.99
CA GLU A 367 -10.96 -12.75 -31.16
C GLU A 367 -12.47 -12.78 -30.87
N ARG A 368 -12.87 -13.20 -29.66
CA ARG A 368 -14.29 -13.19 -29.24
C ARG A 368 -14.80 -11.77 -29.00
N LEU A 369 -13.97 -10.87 -28.48
CA LEU A 369 -14.33 -9.47 -28.28
C LEU A 369 -14.50 -8.76 -29.63
N GLU A 370 -13.58 -8.98 -30.58
CA GLU A 370 -13.67 -8.49 -31.96
C GLU A 370 -14.95 -8.99 -32.64
N GLU A 371 -15.30 -10.26 -32.49
CA GLU A 371 -16.53 -10.83 -33.04
C GLU A 371 -17.79 -10.22 -32.41
N CYS A 372 -17.82 -10.02 -31.09
CA CYS A 372 -18.94 -9.38 -30.40
C CYS A 372 -19.09 -7.89 -30.78
N VAL A 373 -17.98 -7.15 -30.88
CA VAL A 373 -17.97 -5.73 -31.28
C VAL A 373 -18.37 -5.57 -32.74
N ALA A 374 -17.88 -6.43 -33.63
CA ALA A 374 -18.27 -6.46 -35.04
C ALA A 374 -19.77 -6.75 -35.22
N ARG A 375 -20.33 -7.65 -34.40
CA ARG A 375 -21.78 -7.95 -34.39
C ARG A 375 -22.62 -6.82 -33.79
N GLY A 376 -22.13 -6.15 -32.75
CA GLY A 376 -22.89 -5.15 -31.99
C GLY A 376 -22.95 -3.76 -32.63
N LEU A 377 -21.87 -3.30 -33.26
CA LEU A 377 -21.78 -1.89 -33.68
C LEU A 377 -22.23 -1.61 -35.12
N GLY A 378 -22.22 -2.59 -36.02
CA GLY A 378 -22.71 -2.46 -37.40
C GLY A 378 -21.97 -1.41 -38.27
N ASP A 379 -21.44 -1.87 -39.42
CA ASP A 379 -20.68 -1.11 -40.43
C ASP A 379 -19.46 -0.27 -39.97
N VAL A 380 -18.30 -0.70 -40.50
CA VAL A 380 -17.04 0.03 -40.70
C VAL A 380 -16.52 0.83 -39.49
N LEU A 381 -16.26 0.13 -38.38
CA LEU A 381 -15.30 0.62 -37.39
C LEU A 381 -13.94 0.01 -37.68
N THR A 382 -12.95 0.90 -37.85
CA THR A 382 -11.54 0.51 -37.84
C THR A 382 -11.14 0.41 -36.38
N CYS A 383 -10.99 -0.80 -35.84
CA CYS A 383 -10.49 -0.97 -34.49
C CYS A 383 -8.96 -0.98 -34.48
N VAL A 384 -8.34 -0.67 -33.34
CA VAL A 384 -6.88 -0.64 -33.22
C VAL A 384 -6.43 -1.84 -32.40
N LYS A 385 -5.74 -2.81 -33.01
CA LYS A 385 -5.11 -3.96 -32.33
C LYS A 385 -3.61 -3.74 -32.27
N GLY A 386 -3.05 -3.56 -31.08
CA GLY A 386 -1.61 -3.32 -30.90
C GLY A 386 -1.09 -2.10 -31.69
N GLY A 387 -1.89 -1.02 -31.78
CA GLY A 387 -1.52 0.19 -32.53
C GLY A 387 -1.63 0.06 -34.05
N HIS A 388 -2.33 -0.94 -34.58
CA HIS A 388 -2.61 -1.09 -36.00
C HIS A 388 -4.12 -1.07 -36.29
N PRO A 389 -4.56 -0.30 -37.29
CA PRO A 389 -5.94 -0.38 -37.76
C PRO A 389 -6.21 -1.79 -38.31
N VAL A 390 -7.12 -2.50 -37.66
CA VAL A 390 -7.66 -3.78 -38.10
C VAL A 390 -9.07 -3.51 -38.62
N GLN A 391 -9.33 -3.98 -39.84
CA GLN A 391 -10.69 -4.02 -40.35
C GLN A 391 -11.40 -5.19 -39.68
N LEU A 392 -12.48 -4.89 -38.96
CA LEU A 392 -13.38 -5.92 -38.46
C LEU A 392 -14.03 -6.62 -39.67
N ASN A 393 -13.88 -7.94 -39.76
CA ASN A 393 -14.47 -8.71 -40.85
C ASN A 393 -16.00 -8.54 -40.83
N GLN A 394 -16.55 -8.08 -41.95
CA GLN A 394 -18.00 -8.07 -42.18
C GLN A 394 -18.48 -9.52 -42.25
N ASN A 395 -19.07 -10.01 -41.16
CA ASN A 395 -20.03 -11.09 -41.30
C ASN A 395 -21.37 -10.42 -41.64
N ASP A 396 -21.75 -10.55 -42.90
CA ASP A 396 -23.03 -10.13 -43.47
C ASP A 396 -24.15 -10.96 -42.83
N THR A 397 -24.47 -10.66 -41.57
CA THR A 397 -25.66 -11.20 -40.92
C THR A 397 -26.74 -10.13 -40.98
N ALA A 398 -27.85 -10.48 -41.62
CA ALA A 398 -29.07 -9.68 -41.81
C ALA A 398 -29.75 -9.19 -40.50
N LEU A 399 -29.10 -9.35 -39.35
CA LEU A 399 -29.53 -8.89 -38.04
C LEU A 399 -28.63 -7.74 -37.59
N LYS A 400 -28.85 -6.56 -38.18
CA LYS A 400 -28.53 -5.31 -37.50
C LYS A 400 -29.51 -5.18 -36.33
N ILE A 401 -29.04 -5.30 -35.09
CA ILE A 401 -29.87 -5.10 -33.90
C ILE A 401 -29.80 -3.61 -33.57
N PRO A 402 -30.89 -2.84 -33.68
CA PRO A 402 -30.91 -1.44 -33.23
C PRO A 402 -30.46 -1.35 -31.78
N ILE A 403 -29.71 -0.29 -31.40
CA ILE A 403 -29.25 -0.06 -30.02
C ILE A 403 -30.38 -0.20 -28.98
N ALA A 404 -31.62 0.19 -29.35
CA ALA A 404 -32.81 0.06 -28.51
C ALA A 404 -33.28 -1.38 -28.23
N GLN A 405 -32.74 -2.37 -28.94
CA GLN A 405 -33.02 -3.81 -28.77
C GLN A 405 -31.86 -4.57 -28.14
N LEU A 406 -30.75 -3.88 -27.85
CA LEU A 406 -29.69 -4.42 -27.01
C LEU A 406 -30.20 -4.34 -25.56
N ASP A 407 -30.20 -5.47 -24.86
CA ASP A 407 -30.59 -5.57 -23.45
C ASP A 407 -29.48 -4.96 -22.57
N LEU A 408 -29.30 -3.64 -22.72
CA LEU A 408 -28.29 -2.88 -22.02
C LEU A 408 -28.78 -2.60 -20.59
N PRO A 409 -27.90 -2.75 -19.58
CA PRO A 409 -28.21 -2.31 -18.23
C PRO A 409 -28.66 -0.84 -18.25
N PRO A 410 -29.61 -0.43 -17.39
CA PRO A 410 -30.13 0.94 -17.35
C PRO A 410 -29.04 2.01 -17.12
N ASP A 411 -27.85 1.60 -16.70
CA ASP A 411 -26.71 2.46 -16.37
C ASP A 411 -25.60 2.42 -17.44
N ALA A 412 -25.84 1.74 -18.56
CA ALA A 412 -24.88 1.67 -19.65
C ALA A 412 -24.80 3.02 -20.39
N ILE A 413 -23.64 3.66 -20.35
CA ILE A 413 -23.35 4.84 -21.17
C ILE A 413 -23.06 4.34 -22.60
N VAL A 414 -23.92 4.76 -23.55
CA VAL A 414 -23.73 4.53 -24.99
C VAL A 414 -22.80 5.59 -25.57
#